data_AF-A0A7C5PN21-F1
#
_entry.id   AF-A0A7C5PN21-F1
#
_cell.length_a   1.000
_cell.length_b   1.000
_cell.length_c   1.000
_cell.angle_alpha   90.00
_cell.angle_beta   90.00
_cell.angle_gamma   90.00
#
_symmetry.space_group_name_H-M   'P 1'
#
loop_
_entity.id
_entity.type
_entity.pdbx_description
1 polymer ?
#
loop_
_entity_poly.entity_id
_entity_poly.type
_entity_poly.pdbx_seq_one_letter_code
_entity_poly.pdbx_strand_id
1 'polypeptide(L)'
;MQHHDFFLYLPLILLGARLFAELAIRWQAPPVLGELLAGVVLGPSLLGWIAPDQAVRLMAEIGIILLLFGVGLETDVRRLARAGRQAMAVALAGFFTPLVLGGGVAWALFDL
;
A
#
# COMPACT_ATOMS: atom_id res chain seq x y z
N MET A 1 23.80 -3.95 4.13
CA MET A 1 23.61 -5.37 4.48
C MET A 1 24.60 -6.18 3.67
N GLN A 2 25.29 -7.16 4.27
CA GLN A 2 26.07 -8.10 3.46
C GLN A 2 25.08 -8.83 2.57
N HIS A 3 25.40 -9.05 1.28
CA HIS A 3 24.44 -9.56 0.29
C HIS A 3 23.65 -10.82 0.72
N HIS A 4 24.20 -11.60 1.64
CA HIS A 4 23.57 -12.79 2.23
C HIS A 4 22.30 -12.51 3.05
N ASP A 5 22.22 -11.39 3.77
CA ASP A 5 21.09 -11.10 4.66
C ASP A 5 19.80 -10.80 3.86
N PHE A 6 19.95 -10.19 2.68
CA PHE A 6 18.83 -9.86 1.80
C PHE A 6 18.11 -11.13 1.30
N PHE A 7 18.87 -12.18 0.94
CA PHE A 7 18.29 -13.45 0.50
C PHE A 7 17.52 -14.18 1.59
N LEU A 8 17.81 -13.91 2.87
CA LEU A 8 17.07 -14.45 4.00
C LEU A 8 15.84 -13.59 4.34
N TYR A 9 15.97 -12.26 4.25
CA TYR A 9 14.87 -11.35 4.55
C TYR A 9 13.77 -11.37 3.50
N LEU A 10 14.11 -11.51 2.21
CA LEU A 10 13.10 -11.55 1.14
C LEU A 10 12.04 -12.66 1.35
N PRO A 11 12.39 -13.95 1.53
CA PRO A 11 11.40 -14.98 1.81
C PRO A 11 10.70 -14.75 3.15
N LEU A 12 11.36 -14.20 4.17
CA LEU A 12 10.71 -13.87 5.44
C LEU A 12 9.62 -12.79 5.26
N ILE A 13 9.90 -11.74 4.49
CA ILE A 13 8.94 -10.68 4.14
C ILE A 13 7.78 -11.28 3.35
N LEU A 14 8.07 -12.07 2.30
CA LEU A 14 7.04 -12.63 1.43
C LEU A 14 6.15 -13.64 2.16
N LEU A 15 6.74 -14.54 2.95
CA LEU A 15 5.99 -15.52 3.74
C LEU A 15 5.21 -14.85 4.86
N GLY A 16 5.80 -13.87 5.55
CA GLY A 16 5.12 -13.07 6.56
C GLY A 16 3.91 -12.34 5.96
N ALA A 17 4.11 -11.58 4.89
CA ALA A 17 3.04 -10.86 4.21
C ALA A 17 1.91 -11.82 3.79
N ARG A 18 2.23 -12.98 3.20
CA ARG A 18 1.23 -13.99 2.82
C ARG A 18 0.48 -14.58 4.01
N LEU A 19 1.18 -14.94 5.07
CA LEU A 19 0.58 -15.52 6.27
C LEU A 19 -0.39 -14.54 6.94
N PHE A 20 0.01 -13.28 7.10
CA PHE A 20 -0.85 -12.27 7.70
C PHE A 20 -1.99 -11.84 6.74
N ALA A 21 -1.78 -11.83 5.43
CA ALA A 21 -2.85 -11.60 4.46
C ALA A 21 -3.94 -12.69 4.55
N GLU A 22 -3.53 -13.96 4.66
CA GLU A 22 -4.47 -15.08 4.82
C GLU A 22 -5.23 -15.00 6.15
N LEU A 23 -4.56 -14.60 7.23
CA LEU A 23 -5.20 -14.33 8.52
C LEU A 23 -6.23 -13.19 8.41
N ALA A 24 -5.90 -12.10 7.71
CA ALA A 24 -6.82 -11.00 7.47
C ALA A 24 -8.05 -11.46 6.69
N ILE A 25 -7.87 -12.24 5.61
CA ILE A 25 -8.96 -12.84 4.84
C ILE A 25 -9.83 -13.72 5.72
N ARG A 26 -9.23 -14.54 6.60
CA ARG A 26 -9.96 -15.41 7.53
C ARG A 26 -10.86 -14.64 8.48
N TRP A 27 -10.47 -13.41 8.82
CA TRP A 27 -11.22 -12.45 9.63
C TRP A 27 -12.11 -11.51 8.81
N GLN A 28 -12.29 -11.77 7.51
CA GLN A 28 -13.09 -10.93 6.60
C GLN A 28 -12.56 -9.49 6.44
N ALA A 29 -11.27 -9.28 6.69
CA ALA A 29 -10.58 -8.03 6.45
C ALA A 29 -9.89 -8.01 5.07
N PRO A 30 -9.68 -6.83 4.46
CA PRO A 30 -8.89 -6.69 3.25
C PRO A 30 -7.46 -7.27 3.42
N PRO A 31 -6.93 -8.05 2.46
CA PRO A 31 -5.62 -8.70 2.56
C PRO A 31 -4.47 -7.73 2.84
N VAL A 32 -4.52 -6.54 2.22
CA VAL A 32 -3.53 -5.46 2.39
C VAL A 32 -3.34 -5.08 3.87
N LEU A 33 -4.40 -5.13 4.69
CA LEU A 33 -4.25 -4.85 6.12
C LEU A 33 -3.34 -5.89 6.81
N GLY A 34 -3.45 -7.16 6.42
CA GLY A 34 -2.56 -8.22 6.88
C GLY A 34 -1.12 -8.00 6.44
N GLU A 35 -0.90 -7.63 5.18
CA GLU A 35 0.44 -7.33 4.65
C GLU A 35 1.10 -6.16 5.41
N LEU A 36 0.34 -5.11 5.71
CA LEU A 36 0.80 -3.99 6.53
C LEU A 36 1.14 -4.43 7.96
N LEU A 37 0.31 -5.27 8.58
CA LEU A 37 0.58 -5.82 9.90
C LEU A 37 1.85 -6.67 9.92
N ALA A 38 2.09 -7.50 8.89
CA ALA A 38 3.35 -8.22 8.77
C ALA A 38 4.54 -7.27 8.73
N GLY A 39 4.44 -6.15 7.99
CA GLY A 39 5.46 -5.11 7.96
C GLY A 39 5.71 -4.46 9.33
N VAL A 40 4.66 -4.16 10.10
CA VAL A 40 4.77 -3.62 11.46
C VAL A 40 5.41 -4.63 12.41
N VAL A 41 5.03 -5.91 12.30
CA VAL A 41 5.55 -7.01 13.14
C VAL A 41 7.02 -7.27 12.85
N LEU A 42 7.38 -7.49 11.59
CA LEU A 42 8.75 -7.82 11.17
C LEU A 42 9.69 -6.61 11.20
N GLY A 43 9.13 -5.41 11.06
CA GLY A 43 9.83 -4.14 11.03
C GLY A 43 10.32 -3.66 12.40
N PRO A 44 10.98 -2.48 12.43
CA PRO A 44 11.51 -1.87 13.65
C PRO A 44 10.46 -1.51 14.70
N SER A 45 9.19 -1.43 14.31
CA SER A 45 8.09 -1.06 15.22
C SER A 45 7.79 -2.12 16.28
N LEU A 46 8.06 -3.40 16.01
CA LEU A 46 7.81 -4.50 16.96
C LEU A 46 9.05 -5.39 17.16
N LEU A 47 9.42 -6.22 16.17
CA LEU A 47 10.50 -7.19 16.32
C LEU A 47 11.89 -6.65 15.95
N GLY A 48 11.94 -5.67 15.04
CA GLY A 48 13.19 -5.07 14.57
C GLY A 48 14.09 -6.00 13.76
N TRP A 49 13.53 -7.07 13.20
CA TRP A 49 14.29 -8.04 12.39
C TRP A 49 14.66 -7.48 11.02
N ILE A 50 13.78 -6.67 10.43
CA ILE A 50 13.96 -6.13 9.08
C ILE A 50 13.91 -4.60 9.15
N ALA A 51 15.01 -3.95 8.78
CA ALA A 51 15.07 -2.51 8.62
C ALA A 51 14.95 -2.12 7.14
N PRO A 52 14.26 -1.01 6.81
CA PRO A 52 14.14 -0.56 5.43
C PRO A 52 15.49 -0.07 4.90
N ASP A 53 16.13 -0.90 4.06
CA ASP A 53 17.37 -0.58 3.37
C ASP A 53 17.11 -0.16 1.91
N GLN A 54 18.18 0.20 1.19
CA GLN A 54 18.07 0.70 -0.18
C GLN A 54 17.52 -0.37 -1.15
N ALA A 55 17.85 -1.65 -0.93
CA ALA A 55 17.37 -2.74 -1.78
C ALA A 55 15.87 -2.97 -1.61
N VAL A 56 15.37 -3.01 -0.38
CA VAL A 56 13.93 -3.15 -0.11
C VAL A 56 13.13 -1.96 -0.65
N ARG A 57 13.67 -0.74 -0.54
CA ARG A 57 13.04 0.47 -1.11
C ARG A 57 12.93 0.40 -2.63
N LEU A 58 14.01 0.01 -3.31
CA LEU A 58 13.99 -0.14 -4.77
C LEU A 58 13.01 -1.24 -5.23
N MET A 59 12.94 -2.35 -4.49
CA MET A 59 11.96 -3.39 -4.77
C MET A 59 10.52 -2.91 -4.56
N ALA A 60 10.26 -2.11 -3.52
CA ALA A 60 8.95 -1.52 -3.30
C ALA A 60 8.55 -0.56 -4.42
N GLU A 61 9.47 0.29 -4.90
CA GLU A 61 9.24 1.17 -6.04
C GLU A 61 8.90 0.39 -7.31
N ILE A 62 9.68 -0.66 -7.61
CA ILE A 62 9.39 -1.55 -8.76
C ILE A 62 8.03 -2.23 -8.59
N GLY A 63 7.72 -2.74 -7.40
CA GLY A 63 6.43 -3.36 -7.10
C GLY A 63 5.26 -2.40 -7.31
N ILE A 64 5.36 -1.15 -6.86
CA ILE A 64 4.35 -0.12 -7.05
C ILE A 64 4.19 0.22 -8.55
N ILE A 65 5.29 0.35 -9.29
CA ILE A 65 5.25 0.59 -10.74
C ILE A 65 4.52 -0.56 -11.46
N LEU A 66 4.88 -1.81 -11.14
CA LEU A 66 4.23 -2.99 -11.72
C LEU A 66 2.74 -3.07 -11.36
N LEU A 67 2.37 -2.74 -10.12
CA LEU A 67 0.98 -2.71 -9.68
C LEU A 67 0.18 -1.64 -10.44
N LEU A 68 0.67 -0.41 -10.50
CA LEU A 68 -0.01 0.69 -11.20
C LEU A 68 -0.08 0.45 -12.70
N PHE A 69 0.95 -0.16 -13.28
CA PHE A 69 0.94 -0.60 -14.68
C PHE A 69 -0.13 -1.67 -14.92
N GLY A 70 -0.23 -2.67 -14.05
CA GLY A 70 -1.28 -3.70 -14.10
C GLY A 70 -2.69 -3.09 -14.02
N VAL A 71 -2.91 -2.17 -13.07
CA VAL A 71 -4.18 -1.41 -12.96
C VAL A 71 -4.47 -0.66 -14.26
N GLY A 72 -3.44 -0.05 -14.88
CA GLY A 72 -3.57 0.61 -16.18
C GLY A 72 -3.97 -0.33 -17.32
N LEU A 73 -3.43 -1.55 -17.35
CA LEU A 73 -3.76 -2.56 -18.36
C LEU A 73 -5.17 -3.13 -18.19
N GLU A 74 -5.65 -3.28 -16.95
CA GLU A 74 -7.01 -3.76 -16.64
C GLU A 74 -8.08 -2.68 -16.82
N THR A 75 -7.68 -1.39 -16.83
CA THR A 75 -8.62 -0.27 -16.96
C THR A 75 -9.13 -0.12 -18.39
N ASP A 76 -10.45 -0.22 -18.57
CA ASP A 76 -11.10 0.10 -19.85
C ASP A 76 -11.17 1.63 -20.06
N VAL A 77 -10.16 2.16 -20.75
CA VAL A 77 -10.07 3.59 -21.10
C VAL A 77 -11.28 4.07 -21.91
N ARG A 78 -11.89 3.21 -22.76
CA ARG A 78 -13.06 3.59 -23.56
C ARG A 78 -14.31 3.72 -22.69
N ARG A 79 -14.44 2.89 -21.66
CA ARG A 79 -15.53 3.00 -20.68
C ARG A 79 -15.34 4.24 -19.80
N LEU A 80 -14.11 4.53 -19.37
CA LEU A 80 -13.78 5.74 -18.63
C LEU A 80 -14.07 7.01 -19.45
N ALA A 81 -13.65 7.04 -20.72
CA ALA A 81 -13.91 8.16 -21.62
C ALA A 81 -15.42 8.38 -21.86
N ARG A 82 -16.21 7.29 -21.96
CA ARG A 82 -17.68 7.35 -22.12
C ARG A 82 -18.40 7.85 -20.86
N ALA A 83 -17.88 7.56 -19.67
CA ALA A 83 -18.44 8.09 -18.42
C ALA A 83 -18.28 9.63 -18.30
N GLY A 84 -17.39 10.22 -19.11
CA GLY A 84 -17.33 11.65 -19.37
C GLY A 84 -17.22 12.49 -18.10
N ARG A 85 -18.06 13.54 -18.02
CA ARG A 85 -18.00 14.54 -16.94
C ARG A 85 -18.42 14.00 -15.56
N GLN A 86 -19.25 12.95 -15.50
CA GLN A 86 -19.65 12.35 -14.22
C GLN A 86 -18.49 11.61 -13.57
N ALA A 87 -17.71 10.81 -14.32
CA ALA A 87 -16.54 10.15 -13.78
C ALA A 87 -15.49 11.14 -13.28
N MET A 88 -15.25 12.24 -14.02
CA MET A 88 -14.37 13.32 -13.55
C MET A 88 -14.88 13.96 -12.26
N ALA A 89 -16.17 14.30 -12.18
CA ALA A 89 -16.73 14.91 -10.97
C ALA A 89 -16.60 13.99 -9.75
N VAL A 90 -16.89 12.70 -9.90
CA VAL A 90 -16.75 11.70 -8.83
C VAL A 90 -15.27 11.49 -8.45
N ALA A 91 -14.35 11.44 -9.42
CA ALA A 91 -12.93 11.28 -9.13
C ALA A 91 -12.35 12.50 -8.39
N LEU A 92 -12.67 13.71 -8.85
CA LEU A 92 -12.22 14.95 -8.22
C LEU A 92 -12.84 15.11 -6.82
N ALA A 93 -14.15 14.90 -6.68
CA ALA A 93 -14.79 14.95 -5.37
C ALA A 93 -14.22 13.87 -4.44
N GLY A 94 -14.11 12.63 -4.91
CA GLY A 94 -13.56 11.51 -4.15
C GLY A 94 -12.10 11.71 -3.71
N PHE A 95 -11.32 12.49 -4.45
CA PHE A 95 -9.96 12.86 -4.05
C PHE A 95 -9.93 14.07 -3.10
N PHE A 96 -10.55 15.18 -3.50
CA PHE A 96 -10.46 16.44 -2.75
C PHE A 96 -11.29 16.43 -1.47
N THR A 97 -12.44 15.77 -1.43
CA THR A 97 -13.30 15.73 -0.24
C THR A 97 -12.59 15.11 0.98
N PRO A 98 -12.06 13.87 0.93
CA PRO A 98 -11.33 13.32 2.08
C PRO A 98 -10.03 14.06 2.38
N LEU A 99 -9.36 14.65 1.37
CA LEU A 99 -8.16 15.46 1.58
C LEU A 99 -8.46 16.72 2.40
N VAL A 100 -9.49 17.49 2.00
CA VAL A 100 -9.88 18.73 2.67
C VAL A 100 -10.48 18.45 4.04
N LEU A 101 -11.36 17.46 4.16
CA LEU A 101 -11.97 17.10 5.44
C LEU A 101 -10.93 16.53 6.42
N GLY A 102 -10.09 15.59 5.96
CA GLY A 102 -9.02 15.02 6.78
C GLY A 102 -8.00 16.05 7.21
N GLY A 103 -7.57 16.92 6.27
CA GLY A 103 -6.66 18.03 6.55
C GLY A 103 -7.26 19.05 7.52
N GLY A 104 -8.53 19.42 7.34
CA GLY A 104 -9.23 20.35 8.22
C GLY A 104 -9.43 19.80 9.64
N VAL A 105 -9.76 18.52 9.76
CA VAL A 105 -9.85 17.84 11.07
C VAL A 105 -8.48 17.78 11.75
N ALA A 106 -7.42 17.46 11.00
CA ALA A 106 -6.07 17.44 11.54
C ALA A 106 -5.64 18.84 12.01
N TRP A 107 -5.92 19.88 11.23
CA TRP A 107 -5.63 21.26 11.60
C TRP A 107 -6.37 21.68 12.88
N ALA A 108 -7.67 21.39 12.98
CA ALA A 108 -8.48 21.76 14.15
C ALA A 108 -8.13 20.98 15.43
N LEU A 109 -7.63 19.74 15.32
CA LEU A 109 -7.25 18.92 16.47
C LEU A 109 -5.82 19.17 16.94
N PHE A 110 -4.90 19.48 16.02
CA PHE A 110 -3.47 19.54 16.29
C PHE A 110 -2.85 20.95 16.16
N ASP A 111 -3.66 21.99 15.87
CA ASP A 111 -3.21 23.39 15.68
C ASP A 111 -1.98 23.51 14.76
N LEU A 112 -2.03 22.79 13.63
CA LEU A 112 -0.94 22.74 12.64
C LEU A 112 -0.75 24.03 11.85
#